data_AF-A0AAQ3RHD8-F1
#
_entry.id   AF-A0AAQ3RHD8-F1
#
_cell.length_a   1.000
_cell.length_b   1.000
_cell.length_c   1.000
_cell.angle_alpha   90.00
_cell.angle_beta   90.00
_cell.angle_gamma   90.00
#
_symmetry.space_group_name_H-M   'P 1'
#
loop_
_entity.id
_entity.type
_entity.pdbx_description
1 polymer ?
#
loop_
_entity_poly.entity_id
_entity_poly.type
_entity_poly.pdbx_seq_one_letter_code
_entity_poly.pdbx_strand_id
1 'polypeptide(L)'
;MQRIQDWDPKFFILAHILEKYRVYVSKFRMQVVIARMSESLELAGDYHRKLREAYETEEKLKEADVLRRGKNHLVRLLDKVERQLCETPFLAGQDFTMSDVMLIPVLARLKLLDLENEYITGRPNIVEY
;
A
#
# COMPACT_ATOMS: atom_id res chain seq x y z
N MET A 1 10.85 -1.23 -13.04
CA MET A 1 9.69 -0.34 -12.79
C MET A 1 8.36 -1.06 -12.61
N GLN A 2 7.90 -1.95 -13.52
CA GLN A 2 6.62 -2.68 -13.38
C GLN A 2 6.40 -3.31 -11.99
N ARG A 3 7.43 -3.92 -11.41
CA ARG A 3 7.31 -4.69 -10.15
C ARG A 3 6.97 -3.88 -8.90
N ILE A 4 7.35 -2.60 -8.85
CA ILE A 4 6.97 -1.70 -7.73
C ILE A 4 5.49 -1.33 -7.88
N GLN A 5 5.03 -1.11 -9.12
CA GLN A 5 3.62 -0.82 -9.43
C GLN A 5 2.72 -2.02 -9.20
N ASP A 6 3.25 -3.24 -9.33
CA ASP A 6 2.50 -4.48 -9.08
C ASP A 6 2.18 -4.71 -7.59
N TRP A 7 2.83 -3.98 -6.68
CA TRP A 7 2.48 -4.04 -5.26
C TRP A 7 1.32 -3.09 -4.95
N ASP A 8 0.13 -3.63 -4.70
CA ASP A 8 -0.99 -2.84 -4.17
C ASP A 8 -0.82 -2.62 -2.65
N PRO A 9 -0.48 -1.40 -2.21
CA PRO A 9 -0.23 -1.13 -0.80
C PRO A 9 -1.53 -0.99 0.00
N LYS A 10 -2.71 -0.88 -0.65
CA LYS A 10 -3.96 -0.52 0.01
C LYS A 10 -4.32 -1.50 1.12
N PHE A 11 -4.37 -2.79 0.82
CA PHE A 11 -4.72 -3.82 1.79
C PHE A 11 -3.64 -3.97 2.86
N PHE A 12 -2.37 -3.84 2.48
CA PHE A 12 -1.26 -3.87 3.43
C PHE A 12 -1.39 -2.75 4.46
N ILE A 13 -1.57 -1.51 4.04
CA ILE A 13 -1.71 -0.36 4.95
C ILE A 13 -2.94 -0.54 5.84
N LEU A 14 -4.10 -0.88 5.26
CA LEU A 14 -5.35 -1.03 6.01
C LEU A 14 -5.29 -2.17 7.05
N ALA A 15 -4.50 -3.21 6.80
CA ALA A 15 -4.30 -4.31 7.76
C ALA A 15 -3.46 -3.89 8.98
N HIS A 16 -2.58 -2.89 8.84
CA HIS A 16 -1.75 -2.38 9.94
C HIS A 16 -2.41 -1.24 10.73
N ILE A 17 -3.58 -0.76 10.29
CA ILE A 17 -4.38 0.21 11.04
C ILE A 17 -5.27 -0.54 12.04
N LEU A 18 -5.34 -0.04 13.27
CA LEU A 18 -6.24 -0.58 14.29
C LEU A 18 -7.68 -0.66 13.77
N GLU A 19 -8.28 -1.84 13.89
CA GLU A 19 -9.59 -2.17 13.32
C GLU A 19 -10.68 -1.15 13.68
N LYS A 20 -10.72 -0.70 14.94
CA LYS A 20 -11.71 0.29 15.39
C LYS A 20 -11.71 1.58 14.55
N TYR A 21 -10.53 2.07 14.16
CA TYR A 21 -10.42 3.28 13.35
C TYR A 21 -10.76 2.99 11.88
N ARG A 22 -10.29 1.85 11.36
CA ARG A 22 -10.59 1.41 10.00
C ARG A 22 -12.10 1.27 9.77
N VAL A 23 -12.78 0.53 10.64
CA VAL A 23 -14.22 0.27 10.55
C VAL A 23 -15.01 1.58 10.71
N TYR A 24 -14.61 2.44 11.65
CA TYR A 24 -15.25 3.74 11.85
C TYR A 24 -15.15 4.61 10.59
N VAL A 25 -13.94 4.83 10.06
CA VAL A 25 -13.71 5.66 8.87
C VAL A 25 -14.40 5.07 7.65
N SER A 26 -14.38 3.75 7.49
CA SER A 26 -15.06 3.07 6.38
C SER A 26 -16.58 3.30 6.41
N LYS A 27 -17.22 3.08 7.57
CA LYS A 27 -18.65 3.37 7.77
C LYS A 27 -18.98 4.84 7.50
N PHE A 28 -18.19 5.76 8.04
CA PHE A 28 -18.37 7.19 7.83
C PHE A 28 -18.30 7.55 6.34
N ARG A 29 -17.28 7.06 5.62
CA ARG A 29 -17.14 7.32 4.17
C ARG A 29 -18.31 6.77 3.36
N MET A 30 -18.80 5.58 3.69
CA MET A 30 -19.96 4.99 3.02
C MET A 30 -21.23 5.84 3.25
N GLN A 31 -21.46 6.31 4.48
CA GLN A 31 -22.58 7.20 4.79
C GLN A 31 -22.50 8.52 4.01
N VAL A 32 -21.31 9.12 3.90
CA VAL A 32 -21.09 10.33 3.10
C VAL A 32 -21.39 10.07 1.62
N VAL A 33 -20.92 8.94 1.07
CA VAL A 33 -21.20 8.56 -0.32
C VAL A 33 -22.70 8.41 -0.57
N ILE A 34 -23.43 7.74 0.33
CA ILE A 34 -24.89 7.56 0.23
C ILE A 34 -25.61 8.90 0.29
N ALA A 35 -25.24 9.77 1.24
CA ALA A 35 -25.85 11.09 1.37
C ALA A 35 -25.64 11.93 0.09
N ARG A 36 -24.40 12.01 -0.41
CA ARG A 36 -24.09 12.76 -1.64
C ARG A 36 -24.74 12.20 -2.88
N MET A 37 -24.90 10.88 -2.98
CA MET A 37 -25.61 10.24 -4.09
C MET A 37 -27.07 10.68 -4.16
N SER A 38 -27.72 10.91 -3.02
CA SER A 38 -29.11 11.39 -2.97
C SER A 38 -29.26 12.85 -3.42
N GLU A 39 -28.18 13.65 -3.29
CA GLU A 39 -28.13 15.07 -3.66
C GLU A 39 -27.69 15.31 -5.11
N SER A 40 -27.05 14.32 -5.74
CA SER A 40 -26.41 14.49 -7.07
C SER A 40 -26.66 13.27 -7.96
N LEU A 41 -27.88 13.17 -8.48
CA LEU A 41 -28.33 12.05 -9.34
C LEU A 41 -27.47 11.87 -10.60
N GLU A 42 -26.90 12.95 -11.14
CA GLU A 42 -26.01 12.93 -12.31
C GLU A 42 -24.72 12.14 -12.06
N LEU A 43 -24.26 12.04 -10.80
CA LEU A 43 -23.09 11.27 -10.39
C LEU A 43 -23.46 9.93 -9.73
N ALA A 44 -24.74 9.53 -9.76
CA ALA A 44 -25.21 8.37 -9.02
C ALA A 44 -24.45 7.08 -9.39
N GLY A 45 -24.11 6.89 -10.67
CA GLY A 45 -23.31 5.75 -11.13
C GLY A 45 -21.92 5.70 -10.49
N ASP A 46 -21.23 6.84 -10.39
CA ASP A 46 -19.91 6.94 -9.78
C ASP A 46 -19.97 6.72 -8.26
N TYR A 47 -21.00 7.22 -7.60
CA TYR A 47 -21.21 6.97 -6.17
C TYR A 47 -21.53 5.49 -5.89
N HIS A 48 -22.38 4.85 -6.70
CA HIS A 48 -22.63 3.41 -6.60
C HIS A 48 -21.36 2.59 -6.77
N ARG A 49 -20.49 2.96 -7.72
CA ARG A 49 -19.19 2.30 -7.91
C ARG A 49 -18.30 2.47 -6.67
N LYS A 50 -18.14 3.68 -6.16
CA LYS A 50 -17.35 3.94 -4.94
C LYS A 50 -17.88 3.20 -3.72
N LEU A 51 -19.21 3.13 -3.57
CA LEU A 51 -19.84 2.42 -2.47
C LEU A 51 -19.58 0.91 -2.56
N ARG A 52 -19.71 0.33 -3.76
CA ARG A 52 -19.38 -1.08 -4.01
C ARG A 52 -17.92 -1.39 -3.68
N GLU A 53 -16.99 -0.58 -4.18
CA GLU A 53 -15.55 -0.74 -3.91
C GLU A 53 -15.22 -0.67 -2.41
N ALA A 54 -15.93 0.17 -1.64
CA ALA A 54 -15.78 0.25 -0.19
C ALA A 54 -16.20 -1.05 0.49
N TYR A 55 -17.38 -1.60 0.16
CA TYR A 55 -17.84 -2.89 0.67
C TYR A 55 -16.89 -4.03 0.29
N GLU A 56 -16.47 -4.11 -0.97
CA GLU A 56 -15.52 -5.13 -1.43
C GLU A 56 -14.18 -5.04 -0.71
N THR A 57 -13.73 -3.83 -0.36
CA THR A 57 -12.50 -3.64 0.42
C THR A 57 -12.64 -4.22 1.82
N GLU A 58 -13.76 -3.97 2.51
CA GLU A 58 -14.02 -4.51 3.85
C GLU A 58 -14.10 -6.04 3.84
N GLU A 59 -14.72 -6.64 2.83
CA GLU A 59 -14.76 -8.10 2.71
C GLU A 59 -13.37 -8.70 2.44
N LYS A 60 -12.63 -8.15 1.47
CA LYS A 60 -11.27 -8.61 1.15
C LYS A 60 -10.29 -8.47 2.33
N LEU A 61 -10.49 -7.51 3.23
CA LEU A 61 -9.67 -7.36 4.43
C LEU A 61 -9.85 -8.50 5.45
N LYS A 62 -10.95 -9.25 5.37
CA LYS A 62 -11.17 -10.46 6.19
C LYS A 62 -10.45 -11.68 5.61
N GLU A 63 -10.06 -11.63 4.34
CA GLU A 63 -9.39 -12.74 3.66
C GLU A 63 -7.89 -12.75 4.01
N ALA A 64 -7.48 -13.65 4.90
CA ALA A 64 -6.08 -13.81 5.29
C ALA A 64 -5.13 -14.04 4.10
N ASP A 65 -5.62 -14.68 3.03
CA ASP A 65 -4.86 -14.92 1.80
C ASP A 65 -4.51 -13.65 1.03
N VAL A 66 -5.42 -12.66 1.00
CA VAL A 66 -5.17 -11.37 0.35
C VAL A 66 -4.01 -10.66 1.05
N LEU A 67 -4.04 -10.63 2.39
CA LEU A 67 -3.00 -9.99 3.20
C LEU A 67 -1.65 -10.71 3.06
N ARG A 68 -1.67 -12.05 3.10
CA ARG A 68 -0.48 -12.89 2.94
C ARG A 68 0.20 -12.67 1.59
N ARG A 69 -0.57 -12.59 0.50
CA ARG A 69 -0.02 -12.33 -0.84
C ARG A 69 0.65 -10.96 -0.91
N GLY A 70 0.01 -9.92 -0.37
CA GLY A 70 0.56 -8.56 -0.33
C GLY A 70 1.88 -8.49 0.46
N LYS A 71 1.94 -9.14 1.63
CA LYS A 71 3.17 -9.25 2.43
C LYS A 71 4.29 -9.97 1.67
N ASN A 72 3.99 -11.13 1.08
CA ASN A 72 4.98 -11.92 0.35
C ASN A 72 5.54 -11.17 -0.87
N HIS A 73 4.70 -10.39 -1.57
CA HIS A 73 5.15 -9.56 -2.67
C HIS A 73 6.10 -8.46 -2.19
N LEU A 74 5.77 -7.78 -1.08
CA LEU A 74 6.62 -6.76 -0.49
C LEU A 74 7.99 -7.32 -0.08
N VAL A 75 8.02 -8.46 0.63
CA VAL A 75 9.29 -9.11 1.02
C VAL A 75 10.15 -9.41 -0.21
N ARG A 76 9.57 -10.00 -1.25
CA ARG A 76 10.28 -10.30 -2.50
C ARG A 76 10.77 -9.04 -3.22
N LEU A 77 10.04 -7.93 -3.12
CA LEU A 77 10.45 -6.65 -3.67
C LEU A 77 11.67 -6.11 -2.91
N LEU A 78 11.60 -6.06 -1.58
CA LEU A 78 12.68 -5.57 -0.73
C LEU A 78 13.94 -6.44 -0.84
N ASP A 79 13.82 -7.76 -0.92
CA ASP A 79 14.97 -8.66 -1.11
C ASP A 79 15.68 -8.46 -2.46
N LYS A 80 14.96 -7.97 -3.47
CA LYS A 80 15.56 -7.64 -4.77
C LYS A 80 16.23 -6.27 -4.73
N VAL A 81 15.57 -5.30 -4.10
CA VAL A 81 16.13 -3.97 -3.86
C VAL A 81 17.45 -4.09 -3.09
N GLU A 82 17.46 -4.83 -1.99
CA GLU A 82 18.65 -5.08 -1.17
C GLU A 82 19.80 -5.67 -1.98
N ARG A 83 19.51 -6.67 -2.83
CA ARG A 83 20.52 -7.25 -3.72
C ARG A 83 21.04 -6.27 -4.77
N GLN A 84 20.16 -5.44 -5.33
CA GLN A 84 20.57 -4.43 -6.30
C GLN A 84 21.46 -3.37 -5.66
N LEU A 85 21.12 -2.91 -4.45
CA LEU A 85 21.88 -1.90 -3.73
C LEU A 85 23.23 -2.41 -3.23
N CYS A 86 23.39 -3.73 -3.08
CA CYS A 86 24.69 -4.35 -2.83
C CYS A 86 25.65 -4.23 -4.03
N GLU A 87 25.11 -4.17 -5.26
CA GLU A 87 25.92 -4.09 -6.49
C GLU A 87 26.14 -2.64 -6.96
N THR A 88 25.14 -1.77 -6.78
CA THR A 88 25.14 -0.41 -7.31
C THR A 88 24.57 0.57 -6.29
N PRO A 89 25.05 1.83 -6.22
CA PRO A 89 24.60 2.80 -5.22
C PRO A 89 23.12 3.19 -5.35
N PHE A 90 22.54 3.06 -6.55
CA PHE A 90 21.12 3.31 -6.82
C PHE A 90 20.49 2.14 -7.57
N LEU A 91 19.16 2.13 -7.65
CA LEU A 91 18.39 0.99 -8.19
C LEU A 91 18.58 0.74 -9.68
N ALA A 92 19.09 1.72 -10.43
CA ALA A 92 19.32 1.62 -11.87
C ALA A 92 20.79 1.86 -12.25
N GLY A 93 21.73 1.69 -11.32
CA GLY A 93 23.16 1.83 -11.56
C GLY A 93 23.80 2.91 -10.69
N GLN A 94 24.62 3.76 -11.31
CA GLN A 94 25.46 4.74 -10.61
C GLN A 94 24.73 6.05 -10.30
N ASP A 95 23.63 6.34 -10.98
CA ASP A 95 22.88 7.58 -10.84
C ASP A 95 21.50 7.34 -10.24
N PHE A 96 21.00 8.33 -9.51
CA PHE A 96 19.63 8.35 -8.99
C PHE A 96 18.64 8.54 -10.14
N THR A 97 17.60 7.70 -10.19
CA THR A 97 16.65 7.66 -11.30
C THR A 97 15.19 7.61 -10.82
N MET A 98 14.27 7.51 -11.78
CA MET A 98 12.85 7.28 -11.49
C MET A 98 12.60 5.97 -10.69
N SER A 99 13.48 4.97 -10.79
CA SER A 99 13.33 3.73 -10.01
C SER A 99 13.42 4.03 -8.51
N ASP A 100 14.37 4.88 -8.14
CA ASP A 100 14.66 5.31 -6.78
C ASP A 100 13.51 6.15 -6.22
N VAL A 101 13.01 7.10 -7.02
CA VAL A 101 11.80 7.89 -6.71
C VAL A 101 10.59 7.01 -6.42
N MET A 102 10.40 5.93 -7.18
CA MET A 102 9.26 5.01 -6.99
C MET A 102 9.40 4.14 -5.73
N LEU A 103 10.63 3.86 -5.28
CA LEU A 103 10.86 3.08 -4.06
C LEU A 103 10.63 3.92 -2.79
N ILE A 104 10.98 5.21 -2.79
CA ILE A 104 10.86 6.09 -1.60
C ILE A 104 9.47 6.02 -0.95
N PRO A 105 8.34 6.15 -1.68
CA PRO A 105 7.01 6.05 -1.08
C PRO A 105 6.69 4.69 -0.46
N VAL A 106 7.38 3.61 -0.84
CA VAL A 106 7.23 2.28 -0.22
C VAL A 106 7.93 2.26 1.13
N LEU A 107 9.20 2.69 1.16
CA LEU A 107 10.00 2.76 2.40
C LEU A 107 9.41 3.74 3.41
N ALA A 108 8.99 4.92 2.95
CA ALA A 108 8.35 5.93 3.79
C ALA A 108 7.06 5.40 4.44
N ARG A 109 6.27 4.57 3.74
CA ARG A 109 5.08 3.95 4.31
C ARG A 109 5.41 2.93 5.39
N LEU A 110 6.44 2.10 5.17
CA LEU A 110 6.90 1.16 6.19
C LEU A 110 7.32 1.90 7.46
N LYS A 111 8.01 3.02 7.31
CA LYS A 111 8.37 3.90 8.43
C LYS A 111 7.16 4.50 9.14
N LEU A 112 6.20 5.05 8.41
CA LEU A 112 4.98 5.63 8.98
C LEU A 112 4.09 4.61 9.69
N LEU A 113 4.19 3.33 9.31
CA LEU A 113 3.48 2.22 9.97
C LEU A 113 4.28 1.60 11.12
N ASP A 114 5.46 2.13 11.46
CA ASP A 114 6.37 1.60 12.48
C ASP A 114 6.84 0.15 12.19
N LEU A 115 7.05 -0.15 10.92
CA LEU A 115 7.44 -1.48 10.42
C LEU A 115 8.92 -1.57 10.00
N GLU A 116 9.73 -0.56 10.32
CA GLU A 116 11.16 -0.52 9.96
C GLU A 116 11.90 -1.75 10.52
N ASN A 117 11.59 -2.14 11.76
CA ASN A 117 12.22 -3.30 12.39
C ASN A 117 11.88 -4.64 11.72
N GLU A 118 10.70 -4.77 11.12
CA GLU A 118 10.29 -6.03 10.48
C GLU A 118 10.82 -6.12 9.03
N TYR A 119 10.86 -5.00 8.30
CA TYR A 119 11.10 -5.02 6.86
C TYR A 119 12.37 -4.28 6.40
N ILE A 120 12.98 -3.42 7.23
CA ILE A 120 14.11 -2.58 6.81
C ILE A 120 15.39 -2.96 7.56
N THR A 121 15.38 -3.05 8.89
CA THR A 121 16.62 -3.22 9.70
C THR A 121 17.45 -4.46 9.36
N GLY A 122 16.82 -5.54 8.87
CA GLY A 122 17.52 -6.74 8.39
C GLY A 122 18.14 -6.63 6.99
N ARG A 123 18.04 -5.47 6.34
CA ARG A 123 18.48 -5.20 4.96
C ARG A 123 19.44 -4.00 4.98
N PRO A 124 20.74 -4.20 5.28
CA PRO A 124 21.67 -3.10 5.55
C PRO A 124 21.83 -2.13 4.39
N ASN A 125 21.79 -2.58 3.13
CA ASN A 125 21.94 -1.68 2.00
C ASN A 125 20.70 -0.77 1.84
N ILE A 126 19.49 -1.27 2.12
CA ILE A 126 18.28 -0.43 2.20
C ILE A 126 18.30 0.53 3.40
N VAL A 127 18.95 0.17 4.51
CA VAL A 127 19.07 1.05 5.69
C VAL A 127 19.99 2.23 5.39
N GLU A 128 21.08 2.00 4.66
CA GLU A 128 22.04 3.05 4.28
C GLU A 128 21.50 3.96 3.17
N TYR A 129 20.76 3.39 2.22
CA TYR A 129 20.11 4.07 1.09
C TYR A 129 18.99 5.02 1.50
#